data_AF-A0A0U1LX20-F1
#
_entry.id   AF-A0A0U1LX20-F1
#
_cell.length_a   1.000
_cell.length_b   1.000
_cell.length_c   1.000
_cell.angle_alpha   90.00
_cell.angle_beta   90.00
_cell.angle_gamma   90.00
#
_symmetry.space_group_name_H-M   'P 1'
#
loop_
_entity.id
_entity.type
_entity.pdbx_description
1 polymer ?
#
loop_
_entity_poly.entity_id
_entity_poly.type
_entity_poly.pdbx_seq_one_letter_code
_entity_poly.pdbx_strand_id
1 'polypeptide(L)'
;MWIISFWLLPVISALVWLAMLIAMISTWAAQGKPRYREMSASEHVPYISDIGATGLKPLFIAMGTVTVVTLDLAFLSERWLRHRGQLVRNKGRFDKICSIISLFFAVAGAAGLILLTIFDTVRHPSMHRAFLGLFIGGYLLSAIFICLEYLRLGIFYRRKHVVLIVSFWIKLIFVVTELGLAIAFGVLDKVSNRQNAAAIVEWVISLIFTFYVLSFVIDLLPSVRSRHRIPQAEKGLQMGSVRPSASSGALPPDDRFFEQPVTTDSMGFVLGSADRPFDNILNFRDVGRSINGFNGDKILREGVLFRSARPDDASERDTQRLTDEIGLATIIDLRSSTEHALAAQRRRDARILENPDTANPENVSVAAPADQEHLLNLPNVTRRMISMTGRAFERMLLWRLDWYNFIKALGLAASGYRTDAARLVATNVMKPRGLIGLAQDMLDCGGAEIREIFGILAAKIETTTYPLVIHCTQGKDRTGLIILLLLLFLAVPLDTISADYMKSEAELEPELEYLMKEITQIGLDEDYAKCPPGFAEAVRGYLDSKYGGVEAYLVSIGVGQDEMDTIRQRLLMEER
;
A
#
# COMPACT_ATOMS: atom_id res chain seq x y z
N MET A 1 -31.19 -7.46 17.60
CA MET A 1 -31.44 -6.01 17.57
C MET A 1 -30.51 -5.31 18.56
N TRP A 2 -29.47 -4.64 18.07
CA TRP A 2 -28.83 -3.48 18.72
C TRP A 2 -28.44 -2.54 17.58
N ILE A 3 -29.17 -1.42 17.52
CA ILE A 3 -29.16 -0.42 16.43
C ILE A 3 -27.93 0.50 16.50
N ILE A 4 -27.21 0.50 17.63
CA ILE A 4 -26.08 1.40 17.86
C ILE A 4 -24.78 0.71 17.43
N SER A 5 -24.08 1.36 16.52
CA SER A 5 -22.75 0.96 16.08
C SER A 5 -21.70 1.37 17.11
N PHE A 6 -20.83 0.45 17.54
CA PHE A 6 -19.90 0.67 18.67
C PHE A 6 -18.92 1.84 18.46
N TRP A 7 -18.59 2.20 17.21
CA TRP A 7 -17.76 3.39 16.93
C TRP A 7 -18.43 4.72 17.31
N LEU A 8 -19.75 4.72 17.55
CA LEU A 8 -20.47 5.92 17.99
C LEU A 8 -20.13 6.30 19.44
N LEU A 9 -19.71 5.34 20.27
CA LEU A 9 -19.37 5.58 21.68
C LEU A 9 -18.25 6.62 21.86
N PRO A 10 -17.06 6.47 21.26
CA PRO A 10 -16.02 7.50 21.35
C PRO A 10 -16.41 8.82 20.66
N VAL A 11 -17.26 8.79 19.63
CA VAL A 11 -17.78 10.01 18.99
C VAL A 11 -18.66 10.80 19.96
N ILE A 12 -19.61 10.13 20.62
CA ILE A 12 -20.47 10.77 21.61
C ILE A 12 -19.62 11.33 22.76
N SER A 13 -18.67 10.54 23.27
CA SER A 13 -17.77 10.97 24.34
C SER A 13 -17.01 12.25 23.96
N ALA A 14 -16.36 12.27 22.79
CA ALA A 14 -15.61 13.43 22.32
C ALA A 14 -16.48 14.66 22.06
N LEU A 15 -17.65 14.49 21.44
CA LEU A 15 -18.56 15.60 21.15
C LEU A 15 -19.11 16.23 22.44
N VAL A 16 -19.49 15.41 23.42
CA VAL A 16 -19.97 15.91 24.72
C VAL A 16 -18.85 16.62 25.47
N TRP A 17 -17.65 16.03 25.50
CA TRP A 17 -16.49 16.67 26.12
C TRP A 17 -16.17 18.03 25.49
N LEU A 18 -16.08 18.08 24.16
CA LEU A 18 -15.78 19.31 23.43
C LEU A 18 -16.88 20.35 23.62
N ALA A 19 -18.15 19.95 23.56
CA ALA A 19 -19.27 20.86 23.78
C ALA A 19 -19.26 21.45 25.19
N MET A 20 -18.89 20.65 26.21
CA MET A 20 -18.72 21.14 27.58
C MET A 20 -17.62 22.20 27.68
N LEU A 21 -16.43 21.94 27.11
CA LEU A 21 -15.32 22.90 27.10
C LEU A 21 -15.69 24.20 26.39
N ILE A 22 -16.32 24.09 25.21
CA ILE A 22 -16.78 25.25 24.43
C ILE A 22 -17.82 26.04 25.23
N ALA A 23 -18.79 25.37 25.85
CA ALA A 23 -19.81 26.04 26.65
C ALA A 23 -19.20 26.79 27.83
N MET A 24 -18.22 26.20 28.53
CA MET A 24 -17.53 26.84 29.65
C MET A 24 -16.76 28.09 29.22
N ILE A 25 -15.89 27.98 28.22
CA ILE A 25 -15.07 29.11 27.78
C ILE A 25 -15.92 30.22 27.12
N SER A 26 -16.96 29.85 26.37
CA SER A 26 -17.86 30.81 25.73
C SER A 26 -18.70 31.56 26.75
N THR A 27 -19.19 30.87 27.79
CA THR A 27 -19.95 31.51 28.86
C THR A 27 -19.08 32.48 29.66
N TRP A 28 -17.85 32.09 29.99
CA TRP A 28 -16.89 32.98 30.65
C TRP A 28 -16.56 34.21 29.79
N ALA A 29 -16.33 34.02 28.49
CA ALA A 29 -16.08 35.13 27.56
C ALA A 29 -17.30 36.06 27.43
N ALA A 30 -18.51 35.50 27.32
CA ALA A 30 -19.76 36.27 27.18
C ALA A 30 -20.11 37.09 28.43
N GLN A 31 -19.69 36.64 29.61
CA GLN A 31 -19.85 37.37 30.87
C GLN A 31 -18.82 38.50 31.07
N GLY A 32 -17.99 38.79 30.06
CA GLY A 32 -16.97 39.82 30.14
C GLY A 32 -15.71 39.38 30.90
N LYS A 33 -15.40 38.08 30.89
CA LYS A 33 -14.21 37.48 31.52
C LYS A 33 -14.14 37.75 33.04
N PRO A 34 -15.17 37.34 33.80
CA PRO A 34 -15.18 37.55 35.25
C PRO A 34 -14.01 36.82 35.92
N ARG A 35 -13.56 37.38 37.05
CA ARG A 35 -12.58 36.75 37.93
C ARG A 35 -13.29 35.99 39.03
N TYR A 36 -12.82 34.78 39.32
CA TYR A 36 -13.40 33.91 40.33
C TYR A 36 -12.65 34.04 41.67
N ARG A 37 -13.32 33.65 42.76
CA ARG A 37 -12.82 33.79 44.13
C ARG A 37 -11.52 33.04 44.38
N GLU A 38 -11.33 31.90 43.73
CA GLU A 38 -10.16 31.04 43.89
C GLU A 38 -8.94 31.53 43.09
N MET A 39 -9.13 32.49 42.17
CA MET A 39 -8.07 33.03 41.33
C MET A 39 -7.18 33.98 42.13
N SER A 40 -5.86 33.84 41.96
CA SER A 40 -4.88 34.74 42.58
C SER A 40 -4.89 36.14 41.95
N ALA A 41 -4.33 37.14 42.64
CA ALA A 41 -4.37 38.55 42.17
C ALA A 41 -3.70 38.78 40.80
N SER A 42 -2.71 37.97 40.41
CA SER A 42 -2.03 38.05 39.10
C SER A 42 -2.64 37.17 38.00
N GLU A 43 -3.73 36.46 38.29
CA GLU A 43 -4.35 35.50 37.40
C GLU A 43 -5.48 36.12 36.56
N HIS A 44 -5.46 35.83 35.26
CA HIS A 44 -6.35 36.39 34.24
C HIS A 44 -7.06 35.31 33.41
N VAL A 45 -6.51 34.09 33.39
CA VAL A 45 -7.10 32.93 32.71
C VAL A 45 -7.56 31.95 33.78
N PRO A 46 -8.86 31.63 33.88
CA PRO A 46 -9.35 30.68 34.87
C PRO A 46 -9.04 29.24 34.47
N TYR A 47 -8.89 28.37 35.47
CA TYR A 47 -8.90 26.93 35.26
C TYR A 47 -10.32 26.48 34.85
N ILE A 48 -10.42 25.34 34.18
CA ILE A 48 -11.71 24.76 33.76
C ILE A 48 -12.61 24.53 34.99
N SER A 49 -12.01 24.05 36.07
CA SER A 49 -12.69 23.78 37.33
C SER A 49 -13.26 25.04 38.00
N ASP A 50 -12.64 26.20 37.84
CA ASP A 50 -13.12 27.47 38.39
C ASP A 50 -14.42 27.93 37.71
N ILE A 51 -14.48 27.83 36.38
CA ILE A 51 -15.70 28.09 35.61
C ILE A 51 -16.79 27.09 36.01
N GLY A 52 -16.41 25.81 36.13
CA GLY A 52 -17.31 24.75 36.56
C GLY A 52 -17.91 25.00 37.95
N ALA A 53 -17.15 25.56 38.89
CA ALA A 53 -17.60 25.79 40.26
C ALA A 53 -18.58 26.97 40.42
N THR A 54 -18.59 27.93 39.49
CA THR A 54 -19.18 29.28 39.66
C THR A 54 -20.43 29.54 38.81
N GLY A 55 -21.14 28.48 38.43
CA GLY A 55 -22.46 28.59 37.77
C GLY A 55 -22.75 27.45 36.79
N LEU A 56 -21.71 26.82 36.26
CA LEU A 56 -21.83 25.71 35.31
C LEU A 56 -21.65 24.33 35.96
N LYS A 57 -21.80 24.23 37.29
CA LYS A 57 -21.59 22.97 38.02
C LYS A 57 -22.51 21.83 37.55
N PRO A 58 -23.83 22.05 37.34
CA PRO A 58 -24.70 21.00 36.79
C PRO A 58 -24.27 20.55 35.40
N LEU A 59 -23.83 21.49 34.54
CA LEU A 59 -23.30 21.19 33.21
C LEU A 59 -22.04 20.34 33.29
N PHE A 60 -21.11 20.72 34.17
CA PHE A 60 -19.83 20.04 34.36
C PHE A 60 -20.03 18.59 34.84
N ILE A 61 -20.90 18.39 35.83
CA ILE A 61 -21.25 17.05 36.34
C ILE A 61 -21.92 16.23 35.24
N ALA A 62 -22.95 16.75 34.58
CA ALA A 62 -23.72 15.99 33.60
C ALA A 62 -22.88 15.61 32.38
N MET A 63 -22.22 16.58 31.75
CA MET A 63 -21.44 16.33 30.54
C MET A 63 -20.13 15.60 30.82
N GLY A 64 -19.49 15.87 31.96
CA GLY A 64 -18.33 15.11 32.44
C GLY A 64 -18.66 13.64 32.65
N THR A 65 -19.80 13.35 33.32
CA THR A 65 -20.28 11.97 33.53
C THR A 65 -20.56 11.26 32.21
N VAL A 66 -21.31 11.89 31.30
CA VAL A 66 -21.60 11.29 29.99
C VAL A 66 -20.32 11.00 29.22
N THR A 67 -19.35 11.91 29.24
CA THR A 67 -18.05 11.74 28.57
C THR A 67 -17.34 10.47 29.04
N VAL A 68 -17.13 10.32 30.35
CA VAL A 68 -16.33 9.19 30.89
C VAL A 68 -17.08 7.88 30.86
N VAL A 69 -18.41 7.89 31.07
CA VAL A 69 -19.21 6.67 30.95
C VAL A 69 -19.21 6.16 29.52
N THR A 70 -19.37 7.04 28.52
CA THR A 70 -19.34 6.62 27.11
C THR A 70 -17.94 6.21 26.64
N LEU A 71 -16.88 6.82 27.19
CA LEU A 71 -15.50 6.41 26.96
C LEU A 71 -15.21 5.02 27.54
N ASP A 72 -15.59 4.78 28.79
CA ASP A 72 -15.40 3.47 29.44
C ASP A 72 -16.23 2.38 28.74
N LEU A 73 -17.43 2.71 28.26
CA LEU A 73 -18.21 1.82 27.41
C LEU A 73 -17.51 1.52 26.09
N ALA A 74 -16.75 2.46 25.51
CA ALA A 74 -15.95 2.22 24.32
C ALA A 74 -14.83 1.20 24.61
N PHE A 75 -14.13 1.33 25.74
CA PHE A 75 -13.09 0.35 26.16
C PHE A 75 -13.68 -1.03 26.45
N LEU A 76 -14.81 -1.08 27.14
CA LEU A 76 -15.53 -2.33 27.41
C LEU A 76 -15.99 -2.99 26.11
N SER A 77 -16.50 -2.19 25.17
CA SER A 77 -16.94 -2.65 23.85
C SER A 77 -15.78 -3.21 23.04
N GLU A 78 -14.63 -2.54 23.04
CA GLU A 78 -13.43 -3.03 22.35
C GLU A 78 -13.02 -4.41 22.89
N ARG A 79 -12.91 -4.54 24.22
CA ARG A 79 -12.58 -5.81 24.87
C ARG A 79 -13.61 -6.90 24.57
N TRP A 80 -14.90 -6.56 24.62
CA TRP A 80 -15.98 -7.51 24.33
C TRP A 80 -15.96 -7.97 22.87
N LEU A 81 -15.73 -7.05 21.93
CA LEU A 81 -15.62 -7.33 20.50
C LEU A 81 -14.40 -8.21 20.19
N ARG A 82 -13.25 -7.99 20.85
CA ARG A 82 -12.07 -8.86 20.78
C ARG A 82 -12.37 -10.26 21.33
N HIS A 83 -13.10 -10.36 22.45
CA HIS A 83 -13.51 -11.63 23.03
C HIS A 83 -14.47 -12.41 22.10
N ARG A 84 -15.45 -11.71 21.49
CA ARG A 84 -16.39 -12.28 20.51
C ARG A 84 -15.74 -12.64 19.17
N GLY A 85 -14.51 -12.22 18.92
CA GLY A 85 -13.79 -12.45 17.66
C GLY A 85 -14.24 -11.53 16.51
N GLN A 86 -14.97 -10.45 16.80
CA GLN A 86 -15.32 -9.42 15.82
C GLN A 86 -14.18 -8.42 15.58
N LEU A 87 -13.27 -8.30 16.56
CA LEU A 87 -11.96 -7.66 16.44
C LEU A 87 -10.86 -8.69 16.66
N VAL A 88 -9.62 -8.33 16.30
CA VAL A 88 -8.44 -9.20 16.43
C VAL A 88 -8.29 -9.67 17.88
N ARG A 89 -8.36 -11.00 18.06
CA ARG A 89 -8.28 -11.66 19.37
C ARG A 89 -6.92 -11.44 20.03
N ASN A 90 -6.92 -11.27 21.34
CA ASN A 90 -5.71 -11.28 22.17
C ASN A 90 -5.02 -12.65 22.09
N LYS A 91 -3.70 -12.66 21.84
CA LYS A 91 -2.94 -13.89 21.65
C LYS A 91 -2.46 -14.48 22.97
N GLY A 92 -1.95 -13.63 23.87
CA GLY A 92 -1.28 -14.05 25.11
C GLY A 92 -2.01 -13.67 26.40
N ARG A 93 -1.59 -14.27 27.52
CA ARG A 93 -2.02 -13.87 28.88
C ARG A 93 -1.68 -12.41 29.18
N PHE A 94 -0.53 -11.94 28.70
CA PHE A 94 -0.08 -10.57 28.95
C PHE A 94 -0.94 -9.52 28.24
N ASP A 95 -1.42 -9.76 27.00
CA ASP A 95 -2.31 -8.81 26.31
C ASP A 95 -3.64 -8.67 27.07
N LYS A 96 -4.16 -9.79 27.58
CA LYS A 96 -5.37 -9.83 28.41
C LYS A 96 -5.18 -9.08 29.73
N ILE A 97 -4.02 -9.26 30.37
CA ILE A 97 -3.68 -8.55 31.62
C ILE A 97 -3.59 -7.04 31.35
N CYS A 98 -2.92 -6.61 30.27
CA CYS A 98 -2.84 -5.19 29.90
C CYS A 98 -4.23 -4.60 29.67
N SER A 99 -5.10 -5.29 28.93
CA SER A 99 -6.49 -4.86 28.69
C SER A 99 -7.30 -4.74 29.99
N ILE A 100 -7.14 -5.69 30.93
CA ILE A 100 -7.82 -5.65 32.23
C ILE A 100 -7.32 -4.47 33.08
N ILE A 101 -6.00 -4.28 33.14
CA ILE A 101 -5.38 -3.20 33.90
C ILE A 101 -5.78 -1.84 33.32
N SER A 102 -5.77 -1.70 31.99
CA SER A 102 -6.25 -0.49 31.31
C SER A 102 -7.69 -0.16 31.70
N LEU A 103 -8.60 -1.14 31.66
CA LEU A 103 -10.00 -0.93 32.02
C LEU A 103 -10.15 -0.54 33.49
N PHE A 104 -9.39 -1.15 34.39
CA PHE A 104 -9.39 -0.78 35.81
C PHE A 104 -8.99 0.69 36.01
N PHE A 105 -7.90 1.15 35.38
CA PHE A 105 -7.46 2.53 35.50
C PHE A 105 -8.36 3.53 34.79
N ALA A 106 -9.03 3.13 33.70
CA ALA A 106 -10.05 3.95 33.05
C ALA A 106 -11.23 4.22 33.98
N VAL A 107 -11.76 3.18 34.63
CA VAL A 107 -12.85 3.30 35.62
C VAL A 107 -12.42 4.16 36.82
N ALA A 108 -11.17 4.00 37.28
CA ALA A 108 -10.63 4.86 38.34
C ALA A 108 -10.54 6.33 37.89
N GLY A 109 -10.09 6.59 36.66
CA GLY A 109 -10.05 7.92 36.05
C GLY A 109 -11.45 8.53 35.90
N ALA A 110 -12.42 7.74 35.43
CA ALA A 110 -13.82 8.14 35.31
C ALA A 110 -14.42 8.55 36.67
N ALA A 111 -14.18 7.75 37.71
CA ALA A 111 -14.56 8.09 39.07
C ALA A 111 -13.88 9.39 39.53
N GLY A 112 -12.59 9.58 39.21
CA GLY A 112 -11.87 10.83 39.44
C GLY A 112 -12.56 12.05 38.83
N LEU A 113 -12.95 11.99 37.55
CA LEU A 113 -13.65 13.11 36.90
C LEU A 113 -15.03 13.37 37.54
N ILE A 114 -15.83 12.33 37.76
CA ILE A 114 -17.15 12.52 38.36
C ILE A 114 -17.01 13.14 39.76
N LEU A 115 -16.10 12.64 40.58
CA LEU A 115 -15.90 13.14 41.93
C LEU A 115 -15.31 14.56 41.95
N LEU A 116 -14.36 14.91 41.08
CA LEU A 116 -13.83 16.29 41.04
C LEU A 116 -14.88 17.33 40.63
N THR A 117 -15.87 16.94 39.80
CA THR A 117 -16.98 17.84 39.43
C THR A 117 -17.97 18.05 40.58
N ILE A 118 -18.10 17.08 41.48
CA ILE A 118 -18.96 17.16 42.68
C ILE A 118 -18.25 17.92 43.80
N PHE A 119 -17.00 17.56 44.11
CA PHE A 119 -16.15 18.21 45.09
C PHE A 119 -15.41 19.37 44.43
N ASP A 120 -16.07 20.53 44.35
CA ASP A 120 -15.57 21.72 43.66
C ASP A 120 -14.41 22.43 44.38
N THR A 121 -13.77 23.35 43.66
CA THR A 121 -12.61 24.13 44.13
C THR A 121 -12.96 25.05 45.31
N VAL A 122 -14.21 25.52 45.39
CA VAL A 122 -14.66 26.48 46.41
C VAL A 122 -14.93 25.81 47.76
N ARG A 123 -15.64 24.66 47.78
CA ARG A 123 -16.08 23.99 49.01
C ARG A 123 -15.11 22.92 49.47
N HIS A 124 -14.43 22.24 48.54
CA HIS A 124 -13.62 21.07 48.84
C HIS A 124 -12.28 21.03 48.06
N PRO A 125 -11.43 22.07 48.16
CA PRO A 125 -10.23 22.22 47.32
C PRO A 125 -9.23 21.06 47.44
N SER A 126 -9.03 20.51 48.64
CA SER A 126 -8.12 19.38 48.83
C SER A 126 -8.64 18.09 48.19
N MET A 127 -9.94 17.83 48.29
CA MET A 127 -10.57 16.68 47.64
C MET A 127 -10.56 16.84 46.12
N HIS A 128 -10.84 18.05 45.62
CA HIS A 128 -10.79 18.38 44.21
C HIS A 128 -9.43 18.03 43.60
N ARG A 129 -8.33 18.49 44.22
CA ARG A 129 -6.96 18.20 43.75
C ARG A 129 -6.63 16.71 43.77
N ALA A 130 -7.09 15.97 44.78
CA ALA A 130 -6.89 14.53 44.85
C ALA A 130 -7.62 13.81 43.70
N PHE A 131 -8.87 14.20 43.42
CA PHE A 131 -9.66 13.61 42.34
C PHE A 131 -9.18 14.04 40.93
N LEU A 132 -8.65 15.25 40.78
CA LEU A 132 -7.95 15.68 39.56
C LEU A 132 -6.72 14.80 39.29
N GLY A 133 -5.92 14.53 40.33
CA GLY A 133 -4.81 13.58 40.24
C GLY A 133 -5.25 12.17 39.88
N LEU A 134 -6.36 11.69 40.45
CA LEU A 134 -6.95 10.38 40.13
C LEU A 134 -7.44 10.32 38.68
N PHE A 135 -8.08 11.39 38.19
CA PHE A 135 -8.53 11.50 36.79
C PHE A 135 -7.37 11.43 35.80
N ILE A 136 -6.38 12.32 35.96
CA ILE A 136 -5.21 12.40 35.06
C ILE A 136 -4.40 11.10 35.14
N GLY A 137 -4.07 10.65 36.34
CA GLY A 137 -3.27 9.44 36.55
C GLY A 137 -3.97 8.17 36.05
N GLY A 138 -5.29 8.07 36.29
CA GLY A 138 -6.10 6.94 35.83
C GLY A 138 -6.12 6.82 34.30
N TYR A 139 -6.45 7.91 33.59
CA TYR A 139 -6.50 7.84 32.13
C TYR A 139 -5.13 7.72 31.47
N LEU A 140 -4.08 8.38 31.99
CA LEU A 140 -2.71 8.20 31.48
C LEU A 140 -2.23 6.77 31.64
N LEU A 141 -2.43 6.17 32.82
CA LEU A 141 -1.99 4.80 33.06
C LEU A 141 -2.81 3.81 32.23
N SER A 142 -4.12 4.05 32.07
CA SER A 142 -4.96 3.30 31.15
C SER A 142 -4.41 3.36 29.71
N ALA A 143 -4.08 4.56 29.22
CA ALA A 143 -3.57 4.77 27.87
C ALA A 143 -2.22 4.09 27.63
N ILE A 144 -1.33 4.06 28.63
CA ILE A 144 -0.06 3.33 28.58
C ILE A 144 -0.31 1.84 28.38
N PHE A 145 -1.21 1.22 29.15
CA PHE A 145 -1.52 -0.21 29.01
C PHE A 145 -2.22 -0.53 27.69
N ILE A 146 -3.06 0.36 27.16
CA ILE A 146 -3.63 0.24 25.80
C ILE A 146 -2.51 0.27 24.76
N CYS A 147 -1.57 1.22 24.86
CA CYS A 147 -0.45 1.31 23.92
C CYS A 147 0.42 0.04 23.95
N LEU A 148 0.67 -0.54 25.13
CA LEU A 148 1.40 -1.81 25.26
C LEU A 148 0.65 -2.99 24.63
N GLU A 149 -0.68 -3.06 24.79
CA GLU A 149 -1.51 -4.07 24.13
C GLU A 149 -1.44 -3.93 22.60
N TYR A 150 -1.60 -2.72 22.08
CA TYR A 150 -1.59 -2.44 20.65
C TYR A 150 -0.21 -2.61 20.00
N LEU A 151 0.88 -2.25 20.70
CA LEU A 151 2.24 -2.50 20.24
C LEU A 151 2.45 -3.99 19.98
N ARG A 152 2.07 -4.82 20.96
CA ARG A 152 2.25 -6.27 20.87
C ARG A 152 1.39 -6.88 19.78
N LEU A 153 0.11 -6.50 19.70
CA LEU A 153 -0.77 -6.94 18.61
C LEU A 153 -0.27 -6.47 17.24
N GLY A 154 0.23 -5.25 17.14
CA GLY A 154 0.78 -4.68 15.91
C GLY A 154 2.00 -5.44 15.41
N ILE A 155 2.93 -5.83 16.30
CA ILE A 155 4.10 -6.65 15.93
C ILE A 155 3.67 -8.00 15.37
N PHE A 156 2.71 -8.68 16.00
CA PHE A 156 2.29 -10.03 15.60
C PHE A 156 1.42 -10.04 14.33
N TYR A 157 0.53 -9.06 14.17
CA TYR A 157 -0.39 -9.01 13.04
C TYR A 157 0.08 -8.04 11.93
N ARG A 158 1.37 -7.66 11.93
CA ARG A 158 1.98 -6.68 11.02
C ARG A 158 1.66 -6.90 9.54
N ARG A 159 1.53 -8.16 9.11
CA ARG A 159 1.24 -8.52 7.72
C ARG A 159 -0.27 -8.52 7.36
N LYS A 160 -1.17 -8.64 8.35
CA LYS A 160 -2.62 -8.83 8.14
C LYS A 160 -3.48 -7.64 8.59
N HIS A 161 -3.04 -6.85 9.57
CA HIS A 161 -3.83 -5.77 10.16
C HIS A 161 -2.99 -4.51 10.41
N VAL A 162 -2.65 -3.79 9.33
CA VAL A 162 -1.86 -2.54 9.37
C VAL A 162 -2.53 -1.47 10.24
N VAL A 163 -3.87 -1.47 10.30
CA VAL A 163 -4.68 -0.57 11.15
C VAL A 163 -4.24 -0.60 12.62
N LEU A 164 -3.81 -1.75 13.16
CA LEU A 164 -3.37 -1.87 14.56
C LEU A 164 -2.06 -1.10 14.82
N ILE A 165 -1.14 -1.08 13.84
CA ILE A 165 0.12 -0.35 13.95
C ILE A 165 -0.11 1.15 13.80
N VAL A 166 -0.98 1.55 12.86
CA VAL A 166 -1.36 2.96 12.69
C VAL A 166 -2.02 3.48 13.97
N SER A 167 -2.98 2.73 14.52
CA SER A 167 -3.64 3.07 15.78
C SER A 167 -2.66 3.15 16.95
N PHE A 168 -1.69 2.22 17.04
CA PHE A 168 -0.61 2.28 18.02
C PHE A 168 0.17 3.60 17.96
N TRP A 169 0.65 4.00 16.78
CA TRP A 169 1.45 5.22 16.64
C TRP A 169 0.64 6.48 16.93
N ILE A 170 -0.62 6.54 16.48
CA ILE A 170 -1.52 7.66 16.79
C ILE A 170 -1.68 7.79 18.31
N LYS A 171 -1.99 6.70 19.01
CA LYS A 171 -2.16 6.70 20.47
C LYS A 171 -0.87 7.04 21.20
N LEU A 172 0.27 6.51 20.75
CA LEU A 172 1.56 6.82 21.35
C LEU A 172 1.87 8.32 21.27
N ILE A 173 1.58 8.97 20.13
CA ILE A 173 1.76 10.42 19.97
C ILE A 173 0.90 11.18 20.99
N PHE A 174 -0.37 10.81 21.13
CA PHE A 174 -1.26 11.44 22.12
C PHE A 174 -0.76 11.21 23.55
N VAL A 175 -0.43 9.97 23.92
CA VAL A 175 0.06 9.64 25.27
C VAL A 175 1.34 10.40 25.62
N VAL A 176 2.32 10.48 24.71
CA VAL A 176 3.56 11.23 24.94
C VAL A 176 3.28 12.72 25.06
N THR A 177 2.41 13.26 24.20
CA THR A 177 2.04 14.68 24.21
C THR A 177 1.31 15.05 25.49
N GLU A 178 0.28 14.28 25.88
CA GLU A 178 -0.50 14.50 27.09
C GLU A 178 0.32 14.31 28.35
N LEU A 179 1.20 13.30 28.41
CA LEU A 179 2.11 13.12 29.54
C LEU A 179 3.06 14.31 29.69
N GLY A 180 3.65 14.79 28.59
CA GLY A 180 4.52 15.95 28.60
C GLY A 180 3.80 17.21 29.07
N LEU A 181 2.59 17.45 28.57
CA LEU A 181 1.76 18.58 28.99
C LEU A 181 1.27 18.44 30.44
N ALA A 182 0.89 17.25 30.91
CA ALA A 182 0.46 17.01 32.28
C ALA A 182 1.59 17.24 33.29
N ILE A 183 2.83 16.86 32.95
CA ILE A 183 4.02 17.21 33.74
C ILE A 183 4.22 18.72 33.74
N ALA A 184 4.13 19.38 32.58
CA ALA A 184 4.25 20.83 32.48
C ALA A 184 3.20 21.54 33.34
N PHE A 185 1.94 21.09 33.29
CA PHE A 185 0.83 21.57 34.11
C PHE A 185 1.16 21.45 35.61
N GLY A 186 1.51 20.25 36.08
CA GLY A 186 1.81 20.01 37.50
C GLY A 186 3.04 20.76 38.02
N VAL A 187 4.00 21.08 37.15
CA VAL A 187 5.15 21.94 37.49
C VAL A 187 4.72 23.41 37.54
N LEU A 188 4.05 23.91 36.50
CA LEU A 188 3.63 25.31 36.42
C LEU A 188 2.66 25.70 37.53
N ASP A 189 1.75 24.79 37.90
CA ASP A 189 0.76 24.99 38.97
C ASP A 189 1.43 25.20 40.34
N LYS A 190 2.62 24.61 40.57
CA LYS A 190 3.39 24.78 41.81
C LYS A 190 4.25 26.04 41.83
N VAL A 191 4.54 26.64 40.68
CA VAL A 191 5.43 27.82 40.59
C VAL A 191 4.61 29.09 40.81
N SER A 192 4.96 29.85 41.84
CA SER A 192 4.35 31.15 42.10
C SER A 192 4.48 32.09 40.90
N ASN A 193 3.39 32.79 40.55
CA ASN A 193 3.32 33.73 39.43
C ASN A 193 3.28 33.11 38.02
N ARG A 194 3.01 31.81 37.90
CA ARG A 194 2.85 31.10 36.60
C ARG A 194 1.47 30.45 36.41
N GLN A 195 0.48 30.79 37.25
CA GLN A 195 -0.87 30.21 37.20
C GLN A 195 -1.56 30.38 35.85
N ASN A 196 -1.40 31.54 35.19
CA ASN A 196 -1.94 31.75 33.84
C ASN A 196 -1.41 30.72 32.83
N ALA A 197 -0.13 30.39 32.90
CA ALA A 197 0.47 29.39 32.02
C ALA A 197 -0.04 27.98 32.36
N ALA A 198 -0.21 27.67 33.64
CA ALA A 198 -0.81 26.41 34.08
C ALA A 198 -2.25 26.26 33.57
N ALA A 199 -3.10 27.28 33.73
CA ALA A 199 -4.46 27.29 33.21
C ALA A 199 -4.49 27.12 31.68
N ILE A 200 -3.64 27.84 30.93
CA ILE A 200 -3.55 27.65 29.46
C ILE A 200 -3.18 26.20 29.12
N VAL A 201 -2.21 25.60 29.81
CA VAL A 201 -1.82 24.22 29.57
C VAL A 201 -2.96 23.26 29.89
N GLU A 202 -3.75 23.49 30.95
CA GLU A 202 -4.95 22.69 31.26
C GLU A 202 -5.96 22.69 30.11
N TRP A 203 -6.27 23.87 29.56
CA TRP A 203 -7.15 24.00 28.40
C TRP A 203 -6.60 23.27 27.17
N VAL A 204 -5.30 23.39 26.91
CA VAL A 204 -4.64 22.71 25.78
C VAL A 204 -4.70 21.20 25.95
N ILE A 205 -4.40 20.67 27.15
CA ILE A 205 -4.51 19.23 27.45
C ILE A 205 -5.93 18.75 27.20
N SER A 206 -6.92 19.48 27.72
CA SER A 206 -8.33 19.10 27.62
C SER A 206 -8.83 19.11 26.18
N LEU A 207 -8.36 20.04 25.34
CA LEU A 207 -8.68 20.04 23.91
C LEU A 207 -8.02 18.88 23.16
N ILE A 208 -6.75 18.59 23.44
CA ILE A 208 -6.02 17.46 22.85
C ILE A 208 -6.68 16.13 23.22
N PHE A 209 -7.17 15.99 24.45
CA PHE A 209 -7.88 14.82 24.93
C PHE A 209 -9.10 14.45 24.06
N THR A 210 -9.77 15.45 23.47
CA THR A 210 -10.86 15.22 22.50
C THR A 210 -10.39 14.35 21.33
N PHE A 211 -9.21 14.64 20.78
CA PHE A 211 -8.65 13.92 19.65
C PHE A 211 -8.10 12.55 20.05
N TYR A 212 -7.56 12.43 21.27
CA TYR A 212 -7.22 11.14 21.84
C TYR A 212 -8.45 10.21 21.91
N VAL A 213 -9.58 10.71 22.43
CA VAL A 213 -10.84 9.95 22.47
C VAL A 213 -11.32 9.58 21.06
N LEU A 214 -11.28 10.52 20.11
CA LEU A 214 -11.65 10.24 18.71
C LEU A 214 -10.75 9.18 18.05
N SER A 215 -9.51 9.00 18.51
CA SER A 215 -8.60 7.98 17.97
C SER A 215 -9.16 6.55 18.15
N PHE A 216 -10.05 6.30 19.11
CA PHE A 216 -10.71 5.01 19.32
C PHE A 216 -11.77 4.67 18.27
N VAL A 217 -12.22 5.65 17.48
CA VAL A 217 -13.10 5.40 16.33
C VAL A 217 -12.41 4.45 15.34
N ILE A 218 -11.10 4.63 15.12
CA ILE A 218 -10.29 3.81 14.21
C ILE A 218 -10.32 2.34 14.61
N ASP A 219 -10.36 2.06 15.92
CA ASP A 219 -10.32 0.70 16.46
C ASP A 219 -11.68 0.01 16.43
N LEU A 220 -12.76 0.78 16.57
CA LEU A 220 -14.12 0.27 16.62
C LEU A 220 -14.81 0.26 15.24
N LEU A 221 -14.33 1.01 14.25
CA LEU A 221 -14.90 1.05 12.89
C LEU A 221 -14.93 -0.32 12.20
N PRO A 222 -13.91 -1.20 12.31
CA PRO A 222 -13.94 -2.53 11.70
C PRO A 222 -15.09 -3.42 12.18
N SER A 223 -15.63 -3.18 13.39
CA SER A 223 -16.72 -3.98 13.98
C SER A 223 -18.06 -3.87 13.25
N VAL A 224 -18.25 -2.83 12.43
CA VAL A 224 -19.48 -2.62 11.63
C VAL A 224 -19.48 -3.48 10.37
N ARG A 225 -18.31 -3.66 9.77
CA ARG A 225 -18.16 -4.36 8.49
C ARG A 225 -18.16 -5.88 8.65
N SER A 226 -17.81 -6.40 9.83
CA SER A 226 -17.91 -7.83 10.14
C SER A 226 -19.35 -8.34 10.33
N ARG A 227 -20.36 -7.46 10.42
CA ARG A 227 -21.79 -7.86 10.42
C ARG A 227 -22.29 -8.33 9.05
N HIS A 228 -21.60 -8.00 7.95
CA HIS A 228 -22.00 -8.36 6.59
C HIS A 228 -20.81 -8.95 5.81
N ARG A 229 -20.34 -10.13 6.22
CA ARG A 229 -19.71 -11.16 5.37
C ARG A 229 -19.30 -12.34 6.25
N ILE A 230 -20.20 -13.32 6.36
CA ILE A 230 -19.78 -14.70 6.24
C ILE A 230 -20.20 -15.08 4.82
N PRO A 231 -19.28 -15.20 3.85
CA PRO A 231 -19.60 -15.90 2.62
C PRO A 231 -20.13 -17.29 3.02
N GLN A 232 -21.31 -17.66 2.54
CA GLN A 232 -21.94 -18.96 2.79
C GLN A 232 -21.10 -20.17 2.35
N ALA A 233 -19.89 -19.96 1.83
CA ALA A 233 -18.96 -20.99 1.39
C ALA A 233 -18.25 -21.76 2.54
N GLU A 234 -18.27 -21.28 3.79
CA GLU A 234 -17.58 -21.95 4.92
C GLU A 234 -18.52 -22.55 6.00
N LYS A 235 -19.82 -22.62 5.75
CA LYS A 235 -20.77 -23.35 6.64
C LYS A 235 -21.13 -24.77 6.17
N GLY A 236 -20.61 -25.21 5.01
CA GLY A 236 -20.79 -26.58 4.52
C GLY A 236 -19.78 -27.60 5.09
N LEU A 237 -18.74 -27.16 5.79
CA LEU A 237 -17.60 -28.02 6.18
C LEU A 237 -17.56 -28.42 7.67
N GLN A 238 -18.63 -28.18 8.44
CA GLN A 238 -18.74 -28.67 9.83
C GLN A 238 -20.07 -29.38 10.18
N MET A 239 -20.91 -29.72 9.20
CA MET A 239 -22.01 -30.66 9.42
C MET A 239 -22.15 -31.59 8.22
N GLY A 240 -21.45 -32.73 8.29
CA GLY A 240 -21.48 -33.78 7.28
C GLY A 240 -20.80 -35.06 7.76
N SER A 241 -20.80 -35.34 9.07
CA SER A 241 -20.38 -36.63 9.63
C SER A 241 -21.58 -37.55 9.83
N VAL A 242 -22.28 -37.91 8.75
CA VAL A 242 -23.22 -39.05 8.77
C VAL A 242 -23.23 -39.68 7.37
N ARG A 243 -22.70 -40.90 7.25
CA ARG A 243 -22.99 -41.78 6.10
C ARG A 243 -24.47 -42.18 6.15
N PRO A 244 -25.15 -42.21 4.99
CA PRO A 244 -25.85 -43.44 4.67
C PRO A 244 -25.74 -43.88 3.20
N SER A 245 -26.12 -45.14 3.04
CA SER A 245 -26.16 -46.07 1.92
C SER A 245 -26.63 -45.59 0.54
N ALA A 246 -26.16 -46.34 -0.46
CA ALA A 246 -26.55 -46.36 -1.86
C ALA A 246 -28.06 -46.30 -2.16
N SER A 247 -28.44 -45.57 -3.20
CA SER A 247 -29.45 -45.99 -4.19
C SER A 247 -29.37 -45.14 -5.46
N SER A 248 -29.71 -45.79 -6.57
CA SER A 248 -29.69 -45.41 -7.97
C SER A 248 -30.64 -44.27 -8.38
N GLY A 249 -30.25 -43.48 -9.37
CA GLY A 249 -31.17 -42.64 -10.16
C GLY A 249 -30.42 -41.69 -11.10
N ALA A 250 -30.49 -41.95 -12.41
CA ALA A 250 -29.90 -41.14 -13.46
C ALA A 250 -30.81 -39.95 -13.88
N LEU A 251 -30.18 -38.84 -14.34
CA LEU A 251 -30.59 -37.86 -15.40
C LEU A 251 -29.92 -36.47 -15.15
N PRO A 252 -29.73 -35.60 -16.18
CA PRO A 252 -28.67 -35.55 -17.20
C PRO A 252 -27.59 -34.46 -16.91
N PRO A 253 -26.50 -34.34 -17.71
CA PRO A 253 -25.44 -33.36 -17.47
C PRO A 253 -25.73 -32.01 -18.13
N ASP A 254 -25.56 -30.92 -17.38
CA ASP A 254 -25.48 -29.55 -17.90
C ASP A 254 -24.06 -29.01 -17.64
N ASP A 255 -23.48 -28.48 -18.71
CA ASP A 255 -22.07 -28.18 -18.91
C ASP A 255 -21.46 -27.22 -17.88
N ARG A 256 -20.40 -27.69 -17.21
CA ARG A 256 -19.31 -26.82 -16.74
C ARG A 256 -17.98 -27.50 -17.08
N PHE A 257 -17.48 -27.15 -18.25
CA PHE A 257 -16.15 -27.48 -18.72
C PHE A 257 -15.11 -27.05 -17.68
N PHE A 258 -14.41 -28.03 -17.11
CA PHE A 258 -13.04 -27.86 -16.68
C PHE A 258 -12.19 -27.75 -17.93
N GLU A 259 -11.63 -26.57 -18.22
CA GLU A 259 -10.52 -26.48 -19.17
C GLU A 259 -9.24 -26.94 -18.45
N GLN A 260 -8.80 -28.15 -18.83
CA GLN A 260 -7.42 -28.59 -18.73
C GLN A 260 -6.52 -27.70 -19.62
N PRO A 261 -5.21 -27.62 -19.39
CA PRO A 261 -4.31 -26.87 -20.28
C PRO A 261 -4.50 -27.40 -21.70
N VAL A 262 -4.93 -26.51 -22.58
CA VAL A 262 -5.22 -26.85 -23.97
C VAL A 262 -3.90 -27.20 -24.65
N THR A 263 -3.59 -28.49 -24.75
CA THR A 263 -2.74 -28.99 -25.84
C THR A 263 -3.57 -28.91 -27.11
N THR A 264 -3.65 -27.72 -27.73
CA THR A 264 -4.36 -27.54 -29.00
C THR A 264 -3.52 -28.08 -30.14
N ASP A 265 -3.63 -29.39 -30.36
CA ASP A 265 -3.39 -30.02 -31.64
C ASP A 265 -4.75 -30.03 -32.38
N SER A 266 -5.11 -28.92 -33.06
CA SER A 266 -6.33 -28.83 -33.91
C SER A 266 -6.46 -27.55 -34.76
N MET A 267 -5.40 -26.75 -34.88
CA MET A 267 -5.31 -25.71 -35.89
C MET A 267 -4.03 -26.03 -36.66
N GLY A 268 -4.13 -26.33 -37.96
CA GLY A 268 -3.01 -26.77 -38.81
C GLY A 268 -1.89 -25.73 -38.93
N PHE A 269 -1.17 -25.51 -37.84
CA PHE A 269 -0.05 -24.60 -37.69
C PHE A 269 1.21 -25.43 -37.52
N VAL A 270 2.13 -25.27 -38.46
CA VAL A 270 3.42 -25.94 -38.43
C VAL A 270 4.26 -25.30 -37.33
N LEU A 271 4.55 -26.06 -36.26
CA LEU A 271 5.37 -25.69 -35.08
C LEU A 271 6.87 -25.39 -35.39
N GLY A 272 7.17 -24.98 -36.62
CA GLY A 272 8.51 -24.67 -37.13
C GLY A 272 8.54 -23.57 -38.19
N SER A 273 7.50 -22.72 -38.30
CA SER A 273 7.60 -21.54 -39.17
C SER A 273 8.57 -20.50 -38.58
N ALA A 274 9.26 -19.77 -39.45
CA ALA A 274 10.19 -18.71 -39.06
C ALA A 274 9.54 -17.55 -38.27
N ASP A 275 8.20 -17.53 -38.20
CA ASP A 275 7.41 -16.41 -37.70
C ASP A 275 6.98 -16.54 -36.22
N ARG A 276 7.18 -17.68 -35.55
CA ARG A 276 7.01 -17.77 -34.08
C ARG A 276 8.12 -18.60 -33.42
N PRO A 277 9.18 -17.96 -32.90
CA PRO A 277 10.37 -18.66 -32.44
C PRO A 277 10.22 -19.38 -31.08
N PHE A 278 9.22 -19.06 -30.28
CA PHE A 278 9.03 -19.67 -28.95
C PHE A 278 7.60 -20.17 -28.79
N ASP A 279 7.43 -21.26 -28.04
CA ASP A 279 6.13 -21.85 -27.76
C ASP A 279 5.32 -20.93 -26.85
N ASN A 280 5.92 -20.50 -25.73
CA ASN A 280 5.23 -19.74 -24.68
C ASN A 280 5.81 -18.34 -24.42
N ILE A 281 6.97 -18.00 -25.00
CA ILE A 281 7.57 -16.67 -24.85
C ILE A 281 7.09 -15.73 -25.95
N LEU A 282 6.05 -14.96 -25.65
CA LEU A 282 5.47 -14.00 -26.59
C LEU A 282 6.39 -12.80 -26.85
N ASN A 283 6.16 -12.12 -27.97
CA ASN A 283 6.79 -10.85 -28.31
C ASN A 283 8.33 -10.91 -28.31
N PHE A 284 8.90 -12.12 -28.44
CA PHE A 284 10.33 -12.37 -28.44
C PHE A 284 10.93 -12.05 -29.81
N ARG A 285 11.92 -11.17 -29.86
CA ARG A 285 12.71 -10.91 -31.08
C ARG A 285 14.09 -10.35 -30.78
N ASP A 286 14.98 -10.59 -31.74
CA ASP A 286 16.25 -9.89 -31.87
C ASP A 286 16.00 -8.46 -32.35
N VAL A 287 16.45 -7.48 -31.56
CA VAL A 287 16.26 -6.05 -31.86
C VAL A 287 17.06 -5.65 -33.09
N GLY A 288 18.29 -6.13 -33.24
CA GLY A 288 19.13 -5.83 -34.39
C GLY A 288 18.52 -6.38 -35.68
N ARG A 289 18.07 -7.63 -35.66
CA ARG A 289 17.44 -8.26 -36.84
C ARG A 289 16.13 -7.56 -37.22
N SER A 290 15.33 -7.17 -36.23
CA SER A 290 14.07 -6.45 -36.46
C SER A 290 14.31 -5.10 -37.12
N ILE A 291 15.22 -4.30 -36.54
CA ILE A 291 15.55 -2.95 -37.04
C ILE A 291 16.21 -3.01 -38.42
N ASN A 292 17.17 -3.91 -38.64
CA ASN A 292 17.80 -4.09 -39.94
C ASN A 292 16.77 -4.49 -41.01
N GLY A 293 15.79 -5.35 -40.65
CA GLY A 293 14.72 -5.77 -41.55
C GLY A 293 13.80 -4.63 -41.97
N PHE A 294 13.40 -3.76 -41.04
CA PHE A 294 12.54 -2.60 -41.35
C PHE A 294 13.31 -1.47 -42.05
N ASN A 295 14.59 -1.30 -41.75
CA ASN A 295 15.42 -0.27 -42.36
C ASN A 295 15.87 -0.63 -43.79
N GLY A 296 16.05 -1.92 -44.08
CA GLY A 296 16.58 -2.41 -45.35
C GLY A 296 18.11 -2.52 -45.39
N ASP A 297 18.81 -1.77 -44.53
CA ASP A 297 20.27 -1.86 -44.34
C ASP A 297 20.64 -2.34 -42.93
N LYS A 298 21.83 -2.94 -42.80
CA LYS A 298 22.38 -3.42 -41.52
C LYS A 298 22.97 -2.27 -40.69
N ILE A 299 22.19 -1.73 -39.76
CA ILE A 299 22.62 -0.70 -38.80
C ILE A 299 23.14 -1.36 -37.51
N LEU A 300 22.44 -2.39 -37.03
CA LEU A 300 22.69 -3.00 -35.73
C LEU A 300 23.28 -4.41 -35.85
N ARG A 301 24.11 -4.79 -34.88
CA ARG A 301 24.60 -6.17 -34.73
C ARG A 301 23.43 -7.09 -34.32
N GLU A 302 23.32 -8.20 -35.03
CA GLU A 302 22.33 -9.25 -34.75
C GLU A 302 22.90 -10.27 -33.74
N GLY A 303 22.02 -10.93 -32.99
CA GLY A 303 22.38 -11.91 -31.96
C GLY A 303 22.87 -11.29 -30.65
N VAL A 304 22.72 -9.97 -30.48
CA VAL A 304 23.31 -9.22 -29.36
C VAL A 304 22.25 -8.82 -28.33
N LEU A 305 21.21 -8.10 -28.76
CA LEU A 305 20.16 -7.59 -27.89
C LEU A 305 18.79 -8.14 -28.31
N PHE A 306 18.09 -8.73 -27.34
CA PHE A 306 16.76 -9.29 -27.50
C PHE A 306 15.75 -8.53 -26.63
N ARG A 307 14.48 -8.59 -27.02
CA ARG A 307 13.33 -8.14 -26.23
C ARG A 307 12.25 -9.21 -26.21
N SER A 308 11.48 -9.30 -25.13
CA SER A 308 10.39 -10.26 -25.02
C SER A 308 9.30 -9.85 -24.02
N ALA A 309 8.17 -10.58 -24.03
CA ALA A 309 7.27 -10.68 -22.88
C ALA A 309 7.92 -11.51 -21.76
N ARG A 310 7.20 -11.68 -20.63
CA ARG A 310 7.67 -12.49 -19.51
C ARG A 310 8.00 -13.93 -19.97
N PRO A 311 9.14 -14.51 -19.55
CA PRO A 311 9.52 -15.87 -19.90
C PRO A 311 9.08 -16.91 -18.83
N ASP A 312 8.19 -16.54 -17.91
CA ASP A 312 7.84 -17.35 -16.73
C ASP A 312 7.24 -18.73 -17.10
N ASP A 313 6.56 -18.78 -18.24
CA ASP A 313 5.86 -19.98 -18.74
C ASP A 313 6.62 -20.67 -19.89
N ALA A 314 7.92 -20.37 -20.07
CA ALA A 314 8.76 -20.98 -21.09
C ALA A 314 8.70 -22.52 -21.05
N SER A 315 8.51 -23.15 -22.21
CA SER A 315 8.57 -24.60 -22.35
C SER A 315 10.02 -25.12 -22.17
N GLU A 316 10.18 -26.45 -22.09
CA GLU A 316 11.53 -27.05 -22.09
C GLU A 316 12.28 -26.72 -23.39
N ARG A 317 11.56 -26.70 -24.53
CA ARG A 317 12.11 -26.28 -25.83
C ARG A 317 12.53 -24.81 -25.81
N ASP A 318 11.70 -23.94 -25.24
CA ASP A 318 12.02 -22.52 -25.08
C ASP A 318 13.29 -22.34 -24.24
N THR A 319 13.40 -23.09 -23.15
CA THR A 319 14.55 -23.10 -22.25
C THR A 319 15.83 -23.50 -22.98
N GLN A 320 15.81 -24.64 -23.70
CA GLN A 320 16.93 -25.12 -24.51
C GLN A 320 17.33 -24.10 -25.58
N ARG A 321 16.36 -23.47 -26.23
CA ARG A 321 16.63 -22.47 -27.25
C ARG A 321 17.31 -21.22 -26.66
N LEU A 322 16.88 -20.75 -25.48
CA LEU A 322 17.52 -19.63 -24.79
C LEU A 322 18.97 -19.96 -24.38
N THR A 323 19.23 -21.18 -23.90
CA THR A 323 20.57 -21.56 -23.39
C THR A 323 21.52 -22.03 -24.48
N ASP A 324 21.07 -22.91 -25.37
CA ASP A 324 21.94 -23.70 -26.24
C ASP A 324 22.07 -23.07 -27.63
N GLU A 325 20.98 -22.53 -28.16
CA GLU A 325 20.98 -21.88 -29.48
C GLU A 325 21.37 -20.40 -29.40
N ILE A 326 20.71 -19.65 -28.50
CA ILE A 326 20.96 -18.21 -28.33
C ILE A 326 22.21 -17.98 -27.48
N GLY A 327 22.52 -18.87 -26.55
CA GLY A 327 23.62 -18.66 -25.60
C GLY A 327 23.36 -17.48 -24.66
N LEU A 328 22.10 -17.25 -24.29
CA LEU A 328 21.68 -16.08 -23.52
C LEU A 328 22.51 -15.95 -22.23
N ALA A 329 23.11 -14.79 -22.02
CA ALA A 329 24.00 -14.56 -20.88
C ALA A 329 23.36 -13.71 -19.79
N THR A 330 22.47 -12.77 -20.16
CA THR A 330 21.82 -11.85 -19.20
C THR A 330 20.33 -11.65 -19.46
N ILE A 331 19.54 -11.58 -18.39
CA ILE A 331 18.13 -11.18 -18.39
C ILE A 331 17.97 -9.90 -17.57
N ILE A 332 17.41 -8.84 -18.16
CA ILE A 332 16.94 -7.65 -17.45
C ILE A 332 15.42 -7.72 -17.32
N ASP A 333 14.94 -7.92 -16.09
CA ASP A 333 13.52 -7.99 -15.75
C ASP A 333 13.04 -6.64 -15.21
N LEU A 334 12.17 -5.98 -15.98
CA LEU A 334 11.68 -4.63 -15.68
C LEU A 334 10.42 -4.59 -14.80
N ARG A 335 9.98 -5.76 -14.31
CA ARG A 335 8.74 -5.88 -13.54
C ARG A 335 8.91 -5.41 -12.10
N SER A 336 7.81 -4.95 -11.53
CA SER A 336 7.73 -4.55 -10.12
C SER A 336 7.64 -5.76 -9.20
N SER A 337 8.01 -5.58 -7.93
CA SER A 337 7.85 -6.61 -6.89
C SER A 337 6.38 -7.05 -6.73
N THR A 338 5.43 -6.15 -6.99
CA THR A 338 3.99 -6.48 -6.99
C THR A 338 3.63 -7.45 -8.10
N GLU A 339 4.16 -7.25 -9.31
CA GLU A 339 3.96 -8.18 -10.43
C GLU A 339 4.58 -9.54 -10.16
N HIS A 340 5.78 -9.57 -9.57
CA HIS A 340 6.42 -10.80 -9.13
C HIS A 340 5.59 -11.56 -8.09
N ALA A 341 5.08 -10.87 -7.07
CA ALA A 341 4.23 -11.48 -6.06
C ALA A 341 2.92 -12.03 -6.65
N LEU A 342 2.31 -11.33 -7.61
CA LEU A 342 1.11 -11.80 -8.30
C LEU A 342 1.39 -13.02 -9.18
N ALA A 343 2.51 -13.04 -9.91
CA ALA A 343 2.91 -14.18 -10.72
C ALA A 343 3.20 -15.42 -9.87
N ALA A 344 3.93 -15.28 -8.76
CA ALA A 344 4.17 -16.36 -7.80
C ALA A 344 2.87 -16.86 -7.15
N GLN A 345 1.91 -15.97 -6.86
CA GLN A 345 0.59 -16.37 -6.37
C GLN A 345 -0.17 -17.18 -7.42
N ARG A 346 -0.24 -16.72 -8.68
CA ARG A 346 -0.90 -17.46 -9.77
C ARG A 346 -0.31 -18.87 -9.93
N ARG A 347 1.01 -19.00 -9.87
CA ARG A 347 1.72 -20.29 -9.96
C ARG A 347 1.31 -21.24 -8.82
N ARG A 348 1.18 -20.73 -7.59
CA ARG A 348 0.74 -21.52 -6.43
C ARG A 348 -0.72 -21.93 -6.53
N ASP A 349 -1.58 -21.00 -6.92
CA ASP A 349 -3.01 -21.27 -7.09
C ASP A 349 -3.22 -22.36 -8.16
N ALA A 350 -2.46 -22.31 -9.27
CA ALA A 350 -2.47 -23.37 -10.29
C ALA A 350 -2.00 -24.73 -9.76
N ARG A 351 -0.89 -24.78 -8.99
CA ARG A 351 -0.40 -26.03 -8.37
C ARG A 351 -1.40 -26.65 -7.39
N ILE A 352 -2.11 -25.82 -6.62
CA ILE A 352 -3.14 -26.30 -5.68
C ILE A 352 -4.32 -26.92 -6.44
N LEU A 353 -4.69 -26.34 -7.59
CA LEU A 353 -5.74 -26.89 -8.45
C LEU A 353 -5.32 -28.23 -9.11
N GLU A 354 -4.06 -28.35 -9.52
CA GLU A 354 -3.52 -29.57 -10.12
C GLU A 354 -3.30 -30.71 -9.11
N ASN A 355 -2.90 -30.38 -7.87
CA ASN A 355 -2.65 -31.36 -6.82
C ASN A 355 -3.15 -30.87 -5.44
N PRO A 356 -4.43 -31.15 -5.09
CA PRO A 356 -5.06 -30.68 -3.86
C PRO A 356 -4.35 -31.10 -2.57
N ASP A 357 -3.59 -32.20 -2.60
CA ASP A 357 -2.88 -32.75 -1.43
C ASP A 357 -1.57 -32.01 -1.10
N THR A 358 -1.11 -31.11 -1.98
CA THR A 358 0.13 -30.31 -1.78
C THR A 358 -0.07 -29.07 -0.90
N ALA A 359 -1.28 -28.84 -0.36
CA ALA A 359 -1.63 -27.68 0.45
C ALA A 359 -0.97 -27.63 1.85
N ASN A 360 -0.11 -28.60 2.20
CA ASN A 360 0.51 -28.66 3.51
C ASN A 360 1.77 -27.75 3.58
N PRO A 361 1.77 -26.66 4.36
CA PRO A 361 2.84 -25.66 4.35
C PRO A 361 4.18 -26.16 4.91
N GLU A 362 4.23 -27.38 5.46
CA GLU A 362 5.44 -27.96 6.07
C GLU A 362 6.34 -28.69 5.07
N ASN A 363 5.89 -28.92 3.82
CA ASN A 363 6.66 -29.64 2.80
C ASN A 363 7.30 -28.72 1.73
N VAL A 364 7.22 -27.40 1.86
CA VAL A 364 7.87 -26.48 0.93
C VAL A 364 9.36 -26.41 1.28
N SER A 365 10.17 -27.14 0.52
CA SER A 365 11.63 -27.10 0.59
C SER A 365 12.15 -25.66 0.50
N VAL A 366 13.23 -25.37 1.21
CA VAL A 366 13.98 -24.11 1.21
C VAL A 366 14.50 -23.80 -0.21
N ALA A 367 13.71 -23.14 -1.05
CA ALA A 367 14.12 -22.72 -2.39
C ALA A 367 13.38 -21.45 -2.83
N ALA A 368 14.18 -20.42 -3.17
CA ALA A 368 13.80 -19.06 -3.60
C ALA A 368 12.93 -18.24 -2.60
N PRO A 369 13.09 -16.90 -2.55
CA PRO A 369 12.11 -16.02 -1.92
C PRO A 369 10.69 -16.29 -2.47
N ALA A 370 9.67 -16.20 -1.62
CA ALA A 370 8.29 -16.58 -1.98
C ALA A 370 7.66 -15.76 -3.14
N ASP A 371 8.29 -14.66 -3.54
CA ASP A 371 7.93 -13.80 -4.66
C ASP A 371 8.72 -14.11 -5.95
N GLN A 372 9.64 -15.08 -5.92
CA GLN A 372 10.50 -15.48 -7.05
C GLN A 372 10.26 -16.91 -7.53
N GLU A 373 9.30 -17.63 -6.94
CA GLU A 373 8.97 -19.03 -7.27
C GLU A 373 8.53 -19.23 -8.74
N HIS A 374 8.04 -18.18 -9.41
CA HIS A 374 7.60 -18.22 -10.80
C HIS A 374 8.72 -17.97 -11.82
N LEU A 375 9.92 -17.58 -11.38
CA LEU A 375 10.99 -17.20 -12.30
C LEU A 375 11.55 -18.42 -13.04
N LEU A 376 11.74 -18.28 -14.36
CA LEU A 376 12.46 -19.26 -15.16
C LEU A 376 13.91 -19.39 -14.68
N ASN A 377 14.30 -20.61 -14.30
CA ASN A 377 15.65 -20.94 -13.86
C ASN A 377 16.50 -21.37 -15.06
N LEU A 378 17.47 -20.54 -15.46
CA LEU A 378 18.42 -20.84 -16.53
C LEU A 378 19.83 -20.91 -15.93
N PRO A 379 20.52 -22.06 -16.05
CA PRO A 379 21.88 -22.18 -15.54
C PRO A 379 22.82 -21.23 -16.30
N ASN A 380 23.73 -20.57 -15.58
CA ASN A 380 24.73 -19.63 -16.12
C ASN A 380 24.19 -18.33 -16.73
N VAL A 381 22.90 -18.01 -16.54
CA VAL A 381 22.30 -16.75 -16.98
C VAL A 381 22.18 -15.78 -15.81
N THR A 382 22.72 -14.57 -15.96
CA THR A 382 22.62 -13.53 -14.93
C THR A 382 21.30 -12.78 -15.03
N ARG A 383 20.46 -12.82 -13.99
CA ARG A 383 19.22 -12.03 -13.93
C ARG A 383 19.41 -10.74 -13.14
N ARG A 384 19.02 -9.61 -13.71
CA ARG A 384 19.02 -8.27 -13.11
C ARG A 384 17.58 -7.78 -12.96
N MET A 385 17.19 -7.45 -11.73
CA MET A 385 15.83 -7.05 -11.38
C MET A 385 15.77 -5.53 -11.26
N ILE A 386 15.29 -4.84 -12.30
CA ILE A 386 15.30 -3.36 -12.36
C ILE A 386 13.87 -2.86 -12.61
N SER A 387 13.13 -2.64 -11.53
CA SER A 387 11.71 -2.28 -11.60
C SER A 387 11.49 -0.84 -12.11
N MET A 388 11.16 -0.69 -13.39
CA MET A 388 10.80 0.62 -13.99
C MET A 388 9.57 1.28 -13.37
N THR A 389 8.66 0.48 -12.81
CA THR A 389 7.47 0.95 -12.08
C THR A 389 7.67 0.77 -10.57
N GLY A 390 8.85 1.18 -10.07
CA GLY A 390 9.21 1.10 -8.67
C GLY A 390 8.58 2.20 -7.79
N ARG A 391 9.09 2.34 -6.57
CA ARG A 391 8.56 3.29 -5.57
C ARG A 391 8.54 4.75 -6.04
N ALA A 392 9.51 5.16 -6.87
CA ALA A 392 9.56 6.51 -7.41
C ALA A 392 8.34 6.80 -8.29
N PHE A 393 8.04 5.89 -9.21
CA PHE A 393 6.89 5.96 -10.11
C PHE A 393 5.56 5.83 -9.34
N GLU A 394 5.44 4.86 -8.41
CA GLU A 394 4.25 4.72 -7.55
C GLU A 394 3.97 6.00 -6.75
N ARG A 395 5.02 6.59 -6.16
CA ARG A 395 4.92 7.85 -5.43
C ARG A 395 4.49 8.98 -6.34
N MET A 396 5.07 9.10 -7.53
CA MET A 396 4.67 10.10 -8.52
C MET A 396 3.18 9.96 -8.89
N LEU A 397 2.69 8.75 -9.16
CA LEU A 397 1.29 8.50 -9.45
C LEU A 397 0.39 8.96 -8.29
N LEU A 398 0.77 8.67 -7.04
CA LEU A 398 0.02 9.12 -5.87
C LEU A 398 0.00 10.64 -5.73
N TRP A 399 1.13 11.33 -5.92
CA TRP A 399 1.20 12.79 -5.82
C TRP A 399 0.46 13.53 -6.94
N ARG A 400 0.14 12.85 -8.04
CA ARG A 400 -0.69 13.41 -9.12
C ARG A 400 -2.19 13.37 -8.83
N LEU A 401 -2.63 12.64 -7.79
CA LEU A 401 -4.03 12.68 -7.36
C LEU A 401 -4.37 14.06 -6.77
N ASP A 402 -5.59 14.51 -6.99
CA ASP A 402 -6.14 15.62 -6.20
C ASP A 402 -6.18 15.25 -4.71
N TRP A 403 -6.21 16.27 -3.85
CA TRP A 403 -6.09 16.08 -2.40
C TRP A 403 -7.17 15.14 -1.83
N TYR A 404 -8.39 15.13 -2.40
CA TYR A 404 -9.48 14.27 -1.95
C TYR A 404 -9.20 12.81 -2.32
N ASN A 405 -8.86 12.55 -3.58
CA ASN A 405 -8.54 11.20 -4.03
C ASN A 405 -7.23 10.68 -3.42
N PHE A 406 -6.26 11.55 -3.11
CA PHE A 406 -5.05 11.20 -2.40
C PHE A 406 -5.34 10.66 -0.99
N ILE A 407 -6.13 11.41 -0.19
CA ILE A 407 -6.54 10.96 1.15
C ILE A 407 -7.36 9.68 1.06
N LYS A 408 -8.25 9.57 0.06
CA LYS A 408 -9.05 8.37 -0.19
C LYS A 408 -8.19 7.16 -0.54
N ALA A 409 -7.18 7.31 -1.41
CA ALA A 409 -6.24 6.26 -1.75
C ALA A 409 -5.46 5.77 -0.51
N LEU A 410 -4.96 6.70 0.30
CA LEU A 410 -4.27 6.37 1.55
C LEU A 410 -5.19 5.65 2.54
N GLY A 411 -6.44 6.12 2.69
CA GLY A 411 -7.44 5.49 3.54
C GLY A 411 -7.77 4.06 3.09
N LEU A 412 -7.94 3.84 1.79
CA LEU A 412 -8.19 2.51 1.21
C LEU A 412 -6.98 1.58 1.41
N ALA A 413 -5.77 2.06 1.11
CA ALA A 413 -4.53 1.29 1.29
C ALA A 413 -4.29 0.92 2.77
N ALA A 414 -4.49 1.87 3.69
CA ALA A 414 -4.36 1.64 5.13
C ALA A 414 -5.43 0.67 5.67
N SER A 415 -6.61 0.66 5.06
CA SER A 415 -7.72 -0.23 5.40
C SER A 415 -7.60 -1.63 4.75
N GLY A 416 -6.54 -1.90 3.99
CA GLY A 416 -6.31 -3.19 3.33
C GLY A 416 -6.97 -3.35 1.95
N TYR A 417 -7.66 -2.32 1.46
CA TYR A 417 -8.32 -2.30 0.14
C TYR A 417 -7.36 -1.82 -0.94
N ARG A 418 -6.25 -2.56 -1.12
CA ARG A 418 -5.18 -2.18 -2.05
C ARG A 418 -5.65 -2.14 -3.51
N THR A 419 -6.54 -3.04 -3.90
CA THR A 419 -7.12 -3.10 -5.25
C THR A 419 -7.96 -1.86 -5.55
N ASP A 420 -8.78 -1.41 -4.59
CA ASP A 420 -9.60 -0.20 -4.76
C ASP A 420 -8.74 1.07 -4.79
N ALA A 421 -7.67 1.11 -3.98
CA ALA A 421 -6.69 2.20 -4.04
C ALA A 421 -5.99 2.25 -5.40
N ALA A 422 -5.57 1.09 -5.94
CA ALA A 422 -4.95 0.98 -7.26
C ALA A 422 -5.92 1.40 -8.37
N ARG A 423 -7.19 0.98 -8.30
CA ARG A 423 -8.24 1.40 -9.24
C ARG A 423 -8.47 2.91 -9.21
N LEU A 424 -8.39 3.54 -8.04
CA LEU A 424 -8.51 4.99 -7.90
C LEU A 424 -7.37 5.73 -8.62
N VAL A 425 -6.13 5.26 -8.44
CA VAL A 425 -4.95 5.78 -9.14
C VAL A 425 -5.07 5.56 -10.64
N ALA A 426 -5.47 4.36 -11.07
CA ALA A 426 -5.64 4.00 -12.47
C ALA A 426 -6.66 4.91 -13.16
N THR A 427 -7.83 5.11 -12.55
CA THR A 427 -8.92 5.87 -13.16
C THR A 427 -8.66 7.38 -13.18
N ASN A 428 -8.03 7.94 -12.13
CA ASN A 428 -7.87 9.40 -12.00
C ASN A 428 -6.52 9.93 -12.48
N VAL A 429 -5.49 9.09 -12.58
CA VAL A 429 -4.15 9.52 -13.00
C VAL A 429 -3.74 8.82 -14.27
N MET A 430 -3.75 7.48 -14.29
CA MET A 430 -3.23 6.73 -15.43
C MET A 430 -4.10 6.99 -16.67
N LYS A 431 -5.40 6.75 -16.58
CA LYS A 431 -6.35 6.88 -17.71
C LYS A 431 -6.28 8.25 -18.41
N PRO A 432 -6.36 9.40 -17.71
CA PRO A 432 -6.19 10.70 -18.36
C PRO A 432 -4.80 10.93 -18.97
N ARG A 433 -3.76 10.31 -18.41
CA ARG A 433 -2.38 10.48 -18.85
C ARG A 433 -2.07 9.67 -20.11
N GLY A 434 -2.75 8.54 -20.32
CA GLY A 434 -2.50 7.61 -21.42
C GLY A 434 -1.12 6.96 -21.37
N LEU A 435 -0.86 6.00 -22.28
CA LEU A 435 0.43 5.30 -22.34
C LEU A 435 1.61 6.23 -22.66
N ILE A 436 1.43 7.19 -23.59
CA ILE A 436 2.46 8.17 -23.95
C ILE A 436 2.85 9.01 -22.73
N GLY A 437 1.87 9.55 -22.01
CA GLY A 437 2.15 10.38 -20.84
C GLY A 437 2.79 9.59 -19.70
N LEU A 438 2.41 8.31 -19.53
CA LEU A 438 3.05 7.43 -18.55
C LEU A 438 4.51 7.13 -18.92
N ALA A 439 4.83 7.00 -20.21
CA ALA A 439 6.21 6.83 -20.67
C ALA A 439 7.07 8.08 -20.40
N GLN A 440 6.53 9.28 -20.64
CA GLN A 440 7.19 10.54 -20.27
C GLN A 440 7.43 10.62 -18.75
N ASP A 441 6.42 10.23 -17.97
CA ASP A 441 6.51 10.20 -16.51
C ASP A 441 7.57 9.18 -16.02
N MET A 442 7.71 8.03 -16.69
CA MET A 442 8.77 7.06 -16.41
C MET A 442 10.17 7.62 -16.72
N LEU A 443 10.34 8.41 -17.79
CA LEU A 443 11.61 9.09 -18.08
C LEU A 443 11.96 10.10 -16.98
N ASP A 444 10.97 10.80 -16.44
CA ASP A 444 11.16 11.82 -15.40
C ASP A 444 11.59 11.24 -14.06
N CYS A 445 10.96 10.14 -13.63
CA CYS A 445 11.18 9.59 -12.29
C CYS A 445 12.07 8.34 -12.26
N GLY A 446 12.31 7.69 -13.40
CA GLY A 446 13.03 6.43 -13.54
C GLY A 446 14.50 6.56 -13.93
N GLY A 447 15.10 7.75 -13.76
CA GLY A 447 16.47 8.01 -14.19
C GLY A 447 17.52 7.09 -13.55
N ALA A 448 17.32 6.68 -12.29
CA ALA A 448 18.25 5.77 -11.60
C ALA A 448 18.20 4.36 -12.21
N GLU A 449 17.00 3.86 -12.49
CA GLU A 449 16.75 2.56 -13.12
C GLU A 449 17.30 2.53 -14.55
N ILE A 450 17.05 3.59 -15.34
CA ILE A 450 17.58 3.70 -16.70
C ILE A 450 19.11 3.77 -16.69
N ARG A 451 19.70 4.52 -15.75
CA ARG A 451 21.15 4.59 -15.56
C ARG A 451 21.76 3.22 -15.26
N GLU A 452 21.11 2.41 -14.42
CA GLU A 452 21.55 1.05 -14.12
C GLU A 452 21.51 0.16 -15.36
N ILE A 453 20.43 0.23 -16.15
CA ILE A 453 20.29 -0.51 -17.41
C ILE A 453 21.41 -0.14 -18.38
N PHE A 454 21.68 1.16 -18.60
CA PHE A 454 22.77 1.61 -19.46
C PHE A 454 24.15 1.20 -18.93
N GLY A 455 24.34 1.17 -17.62
CA GLY A 455 25.56 0.63 -17.00
C GLY A 455 25.77 -0.85 -17.30
N ILE A 456 24.70 -1.65 -17.31
CA ILE A 456 24.77 -3.07 -17.72
C ILE A 456 25.09 -3.17 -19.21
N LEU A 457 24.42 -2.40 -20.07
CA LEU A 457 24.68 -2.41 -21.51
C LEU A 457 26.15 -2.07 -21.85
N ALA A 458 26.78 -1.22 -21.04
CA ALA A 458 28.19 -0.82 -21.16
C ALA A 458 29.20 -1.74 -20.43
N ALA A 459 28.75 -2.70 -19.61
CA ALA A 459 29.62 -3.48 -18.73
C ALA A 459 30.72 -4.24 -19.49
N LYS A 460 32.00 -4.12 -19.09
CA LYS A 460 33.19 -4.61 -19.83
C LYS A 460 33.12 -6.11 -20.21
N ILE A 461 33.83 -6.47 -21.28
CA ILE A 461 33.81 -7.78 -21.96
C ILE A 461 34.12 -8.98 -21.05
N GLU A 462 34.89 -8.79 -19.97
CA GLU A 462 35.20 -9.85 -19.00
C GLU A 462 33.95 -10.34 -18.22
N THR A 463 32.88 -9.55 -18.22
CA THR A 463 31.56 -9.98 -17.73
C THR A 463 30.70 -10.37 -18.93
N THR A 464 30.43 -11.68 -19.12
CA THR A 464 29.55 -12.24 -20.16
C THR A 464 28.14 -11.64 -20.09
N THR A 465 27.97 -10.42 -20.60
CA THR A 465 26.71 -9.67 -20.53
C THR A 465 25.83 -9.99 -21.72
N TYR A 466 26.45 -10.19 -22.88
CA TYR A 466 25.77 -10.46 -24.14
C TYR A 466 25.89 -11.94 -24.51
N PRO A 467 24.88 -12.52 -25.17
CA PRO A 467 23.61 -11.89 -25.56
C PRO A 467 22.68 -11.61 -24.37
N LEU A 468 21.93 -10.50 -24.41
CA LEU A 468 20.98 -10.14 -23.35
C LEU A 468 19.55 -10.02 -23.85
N VAL A 469 18.59 -10.24 -22.95
CA VAL A 469 17.17 -9.96 -23.18
C VAL A 469 16.65 -8.96 -22.16
N ILE A 470 15.89 -7.96 -22.63
CA ILE A 470 15.15 -7.03 -21.78
C ILE A 470 13.66 -7.37 -21.88
N HIS A 471 12.99 -7.58 -20.75
CA HIS A 471 11.57 -7.88 -20.74
C HIS A 471 10.81 -7.16 -19.63
N CYS A 472 9.50 -7.10 -19.78
CA CYS A 472 8.57 -6.74 -18.71
C CYS A 472 7.45 -7.80 -18.70
N THR A 473 6.20 -7.42 -18.45
CA THR A 473 5.08 -8.37 -18.53
C THR A 473 4.77 -8.76 -19.97
N GLN A 474 4.57 -7.76 -20.85
CA GLN A 474 4.26 -7.99 -22.27
C GLN A 474 5.42 -7.66 -23.22
N GLY A 475 6.50 -7.06 -22.72
CA GLY A 475 7.58 -6.59 -23.60
C GLY A 475 7.21 -5.38 -24.47
N LYS A 476 6.08 -4.72 -24.21
CA LYS A 476 5.53 -3.60 -24.98
C LYS A 476 5.89 -2.24 -24.38
N ASP A 477 5.37 -1.89 -23.20
CA ASP A 477 5.44 -0.52 -22.68
C ASP A 477 6.80 -0.17 -22.08
N ARG A 478 7.17 -0.79 -20.94
CA ARG A 478 8.45 -0.52 -20.25
C ARG A 478 9.64 -0.96 -21.09
N THR A 479 9.57 -2.18 -21.63
CA THR A 479 10.60 -2.68 -22.54
C THR A 479 10.68 -1.84 -23.80
N GLY A 480 9.54 -1.47 -24.40
CA GLY A 480 9.54 -0.62 -25.59
C GLY A 480 10.11 0.76 -25.32
N LEU A 481 9.85 1.38 -24.17
CA LEU A 481 10.46 2.65 -23.80
C LEU A 481 11.99 2.55 -23.70
N ILE A 482 12.52 1.51 -23.07
CA ILE A 482 13.98 1.30 -22.95
C ILE A 482 14.60 1.03 -24.33
N ILE A 483 14.00 0.17 -25.14
CA ILE A 483 14.48 -0.13 -26.49
C ILE A 483 14.43 1.11 -27.38
N LEU A 484 13.33 1.87 -27.35
CA LEU A 484 13.19 3.13 -28.07
C LEU A 484 14.27 4.13 -27.65
N LEU A 485 14.49 4.32 -26.35
CA LEU A 485 15.52 5.23 -25.83
C LEU A 485 16.92 4.85 -26.35
N LEU A 486 17.22 3.55 -26.36
CA LEU A 486 18.47 3.01 -26.88
C LEU A 486 18.60 3.22 -28.39
N LEU A 487 17.55 2.97 -29.17
CA LEU A 487 17.57 3.14 -30.62
C LEU A 487 17.68 4.61 -31.05
N LEU A 488 17.03 5.52 -30.31
CA LEU A 488 17.21 6.96 -30.49
C LEU A 488 18.66 7.38 -30.21
N PHE A 489 19.26 6.85 -29.14
CA PHE A 489 20.66 7.10 -28.81
C PHE A 489 21.63 6.58 -29.89
N LEU A 490 21.30 5.45 -30.53
CA LEU A 490 22.04 4.89 -31.65
C LEU A 490 21.72 5.55 -33.01
N ALA A 491 20.95 6.64 -33.01
CA ALA A 491 20.55 7.39 -34.21
C ALA A 491 19.82 6.56 -35.29
N VAL A 492 19.09 5.52 -34.88
CA VAL A 492 18.25 4.72 -35.80
C VAL A 492 17.08 5.59 -36.31
N PRO A 493 16.70 5.50 -37.60
CA PRO A 493 15.58 6.26 -38.15
C PRO A 493 14.28 6.03 -37.38
N LEU A 494 13.54 7.11 -37.09
CA LEU A 494 12.36 7.01 -36.23
C LEU A 494 11.27 6.10 -36.80
N ASP A 495 11.04 6.13 -38.11
CA ASP A 495 10.02 5.30 -38.75
C ASP A 495 10.32 3.79 -38.53
N THR A 496 11.60 3.41 -38.52
CA THR A 496 12.06 2.06 -38.21
C THR A 496 11.84 1.70 -36.74
N ILE A 497 12.10 2.64 -35.81
CA ILE A 497 11.83 2.47 -34.38
C ILE A 497 10.32 2.29 -34.14
N SER A 498 9.50 3.13 -34.77
CA SER A 498 8.04 3.05 -34.73
C SER A 498 7.54 1.72 -35.27
N ALA A 499 8.08 1.23 -36.39
CA ALA A 499 7.72 -0.08 -36.96
C ALA A 499 8.06 -1.26 -36.02
N ASP A 500 9.25 -1.28 -35.41
CA ASP A 500 9.61 -2.31 -34.42
C ASP A 500 8.70 -2.28 -33.19
N TYR A 501 8.34 -1.08 -32.72
CA TYR A 501 7.42 -0.92 -31.59
C TYR A 501 6.03 -1.46 -31.92
N MET A 502 5.47 -1.08 -33.07
CA MET A 502 4.14 -1.51 -33.52
C MET A 502 4.06 -3.02 -33.75
N LYS A 503 5.16 -3.69 -34.08
CA LYS A 503 5.21 -5.17 -34.20
C LYS A 503 4.71 -5.88 -32.93
N SER A 504 4.84 -5.27 -31.75
CA SER A 504 4.34 -5.86 -30.50
C SER A 504 2.82 -6.05 -30.47
N GLU A 505 2.05 -5.34 -31.29
CA GLU A 505 0.59 -5.50 -31.32
C GLU A 505 0.18 -6.88 -31.85
N ALA A 506 0.73 -7.29 -33.00
CA ALA A 506 0.48 -8.60 -33.59
C ALA A 506 1.04 -9.74 -32.72
N GLU A 507 2.21 -9.55 -32.12
CA GLU A 507 2.86 -10.56 -31.27
C GLU A 507 2.12 -10.83 -29.95
N LEU A 508 1.27 -9.90 -29.51
CA LEU A 508 0.50 -9.98 -28.26
C LEU A 508 -0.98 -10.30 -28.49
N GLU A 509 -1.41 -10.47 -29.74
CA GLU A 509 -2.77 -10.87 -30.10
C GLU A 509 -3.27 -12.10 -29.31
N PRO A 510 -2.46 -13.15 -29.07
CA PRO A 510 -2.90 -14.31 -28.28
C PRO A 510 -3.28 -14.00 -26.82
N GLU A 511 -2.71 -12.94 -26.24
CA GLU A 511 -3.01 -12.51 -24.86
C GLU A 511 -4.05 -11.37 -24.79
N LEU A 512 -4.50 -10.84 -25.93
CA LEU A 512 -5.30 -9.62 -26.00
C LEU A 512 -6.60 -9.74 -25.19
N GLU A 513 -7.36 -10.83 -25.37
CA GLU A 513 -8.65 -11.00 -24.68
C GLU A 513 -8.47 -11.11 -23.15
N TYR A 514 -7.44 -11.84 -22.71
CA TYR A 514 -7.11 -11.96 -21.29
C TYR A 514 -6.69 -10.62 -20.70
N LEU A 515 -5.84 -9.89 -21.41
CA LEU A 515 -5.37 -8.57 -21.02
C LEU A 515 -6.51 -7.55 -20.92
N MET A 516 -7.45 -7.56 -21.86
CA MET A 516 -8.63 -6.69 -21.81
C MET A 516 -9.47 -6.92 -20.55
N LYS A 517 -9.61 -8.18 -20.11
CA LYS A 517 -10.30 -8.51 -18.85
C LYS A 517 -9.56 -7.92 -17.64
N GLU A 518 -8.24 -8.02 -17.58
CA GLU A 518 -7.44 -7.44 -16.49
C GLU A 518 -7.49 -5.91 -16.47
N ILE A 519 -7.31 -5.26 -17.62
CA ILE A 519 -7.35 -3.79 -17.80
C ILE A 519 -8.70 -3.22 -17.36
N THR A 520 -9.80 -3.88 -17.75
CA THR A 520 -11.15 -3.44 -17.40
C THR A 520 -11.42 -3.58 -15.89
N GLN A 521 -10.88 -4.63 -15.24
CA GLN A 521 -11.03 -4.82 -13.80
C GLN A 521 -10.37 -3.70 -12.98
N ILE A 522 -9.24 -3.18 -13.46
CA ILE A 522 -8.53 -2.06 -12.81
C ILE A 522 -9.06 -0.68 -13.23
N GLY A 523 -10.06 -0.62 -14.12
CA GLY A 523 -10.73 0.62 -14.53
C GLY A 523 -10.02 1.41 -15.62
N LEU A 524 -9.17 0.75 -16.43
CA LEU A 524 -8.53 1.33 -17.61
C LEU A 524 -9.29 0.92 -18.88
N ASP A 525 -9.04 1.63 -19.98
CA ASP A 525 -9.71 1.44 -21.27
C ASP A 525 -8.88 0.54 -22.21
N GLU A 526 -9.49 0.07 -23.31
CA GLU A 526 -8.86 -0.83 -24.29
C GLU A 526 -7.58 -0.28 -24.91
N ASP A 527 -7.40 1.05 -24.95
CA ASP A 527 -6.21 1.71 -25.48
C ASP A 527 -4.93 1.29 -24.74
N TYR A 528 -5.04 0.80 -23.50
CA TYR A 528 -3.91 0.25 -22.74
C TYR A 528 -3.45 -1.11 -23.24
N ALA A 529 -4.32 -1.85 -23.93
CA ALA A 529 -3.98 -3.13 -24.53
C ALA A 529 -3.18 -2.97 -25.83
N LYS A 530 -3.40 -1.87 -26.56
CA LYS A 530 -2.82 -1.62 -27.89
C LYS A 530 -1.52 -0.84 -27.85
N CYS A 531 -0.84 -0.76 -28.99
CA CYS A 531 0.29 0.14 -29.19
C CYS A 531 -0.25 1.54 -29.55
N PRO A 532 0.02 2.59 -28.75
CA PRO A 532 -0.44 3.94 -29.06
C PRO A 532 0.25 4.45 -30.34
N PRO A 533 -0.49 4.97 -31.33
CA PRO A 533 0.11 5.55 -32.52
C PRO A 533 0.90 6.81 -32.14
N GLY A 534 2.02 7.06 -32.80
CA GLY A 534 2.86 8.22 -32.52
C GLY A 534 3.71 8.11 -31.25
N PHE A 535 3.83 6.92 -30.65
CA PHE A 535 4.55 6.72 -29.39
C PHE A 535 6.02 7.17 -29.49
N ALA A 536 6.73 6.76 -30.55
CA ALA A 536 8.15 7.08 -30.71
C ALA A 536 8.37 8.58 -30.97
N GLU A 537 7.51 9.18 -31.79
CA GLU A 537 7.47 10.59 -32.12
C GLU A 537 7.27 11.44 -30.86
N ALA A 538 6.30 11.06 -30.02
CA ALA A 538 5.96 11.77 -28.80
C ALA A 538 7.06 11.65 -27.73
N VAL A 539 7.69 10.48 -27.60
CA VAL A 539 8.82 10.29 -26.67
C VAL A 539 10.05 11.06 -27.15
N ARG A 540 10.38 11.01 -28.45
CA ARG A 540 11.48 11.81 -29.03
C ARG A 540 11.25 13.31 -28.81
N GLY A 541 10.07 13.82 -29.15
CA GLY A 541 9.74 15.23 -28.96
C GLY A 541 9.78 15.68 -27.50
N TYR A 542 9.44 14.78 -26.56
CA TYR A 542 9.58 15.05 -25.13
C TYR A 542 11.04 15.14 -24.68
N LEU A 543 11.89 14.22 -25.14
CA LEU A 543 13.34 14.24 -24.87
C LEU A 543 13.98 15.52 -25.43
N ASP A 544 13.66 15.87 -26.69
CA ASP A 544 14.19 17.06 -27.36
C ASP A 544 13.79 18.34 -26.63
N SER A 545 12.51 18.50 -26.31
CA SER A 545 11.99 19.73 -25.70
C SER A 545 12.40 19.94 -24.24
N LYS A 546 12.45 18.86 -23.44
CA LYS A 546 12.70 18.96 -22.00
C LYS A 546 14.18 18.81 -21.63
N TYR A 547 14.87 17.90 -22.30
CA TYR A 547 16.24 17.52 -21.94
C TYR A 547 17.27 18.01 -22.95
N GLY A 548 16.85 18.49 -24.13
CA GLY A 548 17.75 18.85 -25.21
C GLY A 548 18.20 17.65 -26.06
N GLY A 549 17.45 16.55 -26.01
CA GLY A 549 17.69 15.32 -26.77
C GLY A 549 18.04 14.12 -25.90
N VAL A 550 18.15 12.95 -26.54
CA VAL A 550 18.40 11.66 -25.85
C VAL A 550 19.77 11.62 -25.15
N GLU A 551 20.83 12.13 -25.77
CA GLU A 551 22.16 12.13 -25.16
C GLU A 551 22.22 13.03 -23.93
N ALA A 552 21.64 14.23 -24.01
CA ALA A 552 21.56 15.15 -22.88
C ALA A 552 20.72 14.56 -21.73
N TYR A 553 19.65 13.81 -22.04
CA TYR A 553 18.93 13.02 -21.05
C TYR A 553 19.81 11.98 -20.38
N LEU A 554 20.53 11.14 -21.14
CA LEU A 554 21.41 10.10 -20.61
C LEU A 554 22.53 10.68 -19.72
N VAL A 555 23.13 11.79 -20.13
CA VAL A 555 24.11 12.53 -19.31
C VAL A 555 23.47 13.05 -18.02
N SER A 556 22.24 13.59 -18.09
CA SER A 556 21.54 14.12 -16.92
C SER A 556 21.24 13.07 -15.84
N ILE A 557 21.07 11.80 -16.24
CA ILE A 557 20.88 10.66 -15.32
C ILE A 557 22.20 9.97 -14.95
N GLY A 558 23.34 10.50 -15.41
CA GLY A 558 24.68 10.08 -15.01
C GLY A 558 25.31 8.98 -15.87
N VAL A 559 24.82 8.74 -17.09
CA VAL A 559 25.49 7.84 -18.06
C VAL A 559 26.71 8.56 -18.62
N GLY A 560 27.89 7.99 -18.42
CA GLY A 560 29.16 8.59 -18.85
C GLY A 560 29.40 8.47 -20.36
N GLN A 561 30.26 9.32 -20.90
CA GLN A 561 30.64 9.26 -22.32
C GLN A 561 31.27 7.90 -22.69
N ASP A 562 32.18 7.39 -21.86
CA ASP A 562 32.83 6.09 -22.07
C ASP A 562 31.82 4.93 -22.13
N GLU A 563 30.75 5.00 -21.32
CA GLU A 563 29.68 4.00 -21.34
C GLU A 563 28.88 4.09 -22.64
N MET A 564 28.52 5.32 -23.06
CA MET A 564 27.82 5.58 -24.32
C MET A 564 28.63 5.06 -25.53
N ASP A 565 29.92 5.35 -25.59
CA ASP A 565 30.78 4.91 -26.68
C ASP A 565 30.95 3.38 -26.69
N THR A 566 31.04 2.75 -25.51
CA THR A 566 31.06 1.29 -25.39
C THR A 566 29.76 0.66 -25.92
N ILE A 567 28.60 1.26 -25.63
CA ILE A 567 27.30 0.79 -26.12
C ILE A 567 27.25 0.89 -27.65
N ARG A 568 27.67 2.02 -28.23
CA ARG A 568 27.75 2.20 -29.70
C ARG A 568 28.62 1.13 -30.34
N GLN A 569 29.82 0.90 -29.81
CA GLN A 569 30.75 -0.11 -30.33
C GLN A 569 30.15 -1.53 -30.33
N ARG A 570 29.30 -1.84 -29.35
CA ARG A 570 28.69 -3.18 -29.23
C ARG A 570 27.46 -3.39 -30.09
N LEU A 571 26.66 -2.35 -30.26
CA LEU A 571 25.35 -2.48 -30.88
C LEU A 571 25.35 -2.06 -32.34
N LEU A 572 26.18 -1.10 -32.73
CA LEU A 572 26.31 -0.69 -34.12
C LEU A 572 27.19 -1.68 -34.91
N MET A 573 26.84 -1.88 -36.18
CA MET A 573 27.76 -2.44 -37.15
C MET A 573 28.92 -1.45 -37.34
N GLU A 574 30.17 -1.93 -37.42
CA GLU A 574 31.30 -1.05 -37.76
C GLU A 574 31.07 -0.42 -39.14
N GLU A 575 31.26 0.90 -39.25
CA GLU A 575 31.34 1.57 -40.55
C GLU A 575 32.40 0.86 -41.40
N ARG A 576 32.03 0.53 -42.64
CA ARG A 576 32.96 0.03 -43.64
C ARG A 576 33.82 1.13 -44.21
#